data_AF-A0A356WZZ3-F1
#
_entry.id   AF-A0A356WZZ3-F1
#
_cell.length_a   1.000
_cell.length_b   1.000
_cell.length_c   1.000
_cell.angle_alpha   90.00
_cell.angle_beta   90.00
_cell.angle_gamma   90.00
#
_symmetry.space_group_name_H-M   'P 1'
#
loop_
_entity.id
_entity.type
_entity.pdbx_description
1 polymer ?
#
loop_
_entity_poly.entity_id
_entity_poly.type
_entity_poly.pdbx_seq_one_letter_code
_entity_poly.pdbx_strand_id
1 'polypeptide(L)'
;MPGLLYAQSTTLNENFEDGDFTANPVWTGDTGEFIILDDSGNNLLQLNDTDASNSSTQLRTASAAAYGGWEFYLQMDFNPSSSNYADVYLISDQEDLLDDHNGYFVRIGGTADEVSLFRQDGAAATK
;
A
#
# COMPACT_ATOMS: atom_id res chain seq x y z
N MET A 1 37.33 17.07 3.64
CA MET A 1 36.17 17.35 4.51
C MET A 1 35.49 16.03 4.81
N PRO A 2 35.22 15.65 6.07
CA PRO A 2 34.42 14.47 6.35
C PRO A 2 32.97 14.77 5.96
N GLY A 3 32.38 13.95 5.08
CA GLY A 3 30.97 14.05 4.74
C GLY A 3 30.14 13.62 5.94
N LEU A 4 29.23 14.49 6.39
CA LEU A 4 28.19 14.12 7.33
C LEU A 4 27.27 13.10 6.64
N LEU A 5 27.37 11.84 7.07
CA LEU A 5 26.37 10.81 6.78
C LEU A 5 25.12 11.18 7.57
N TYR A 6 24.10 11.70 6.88
CA TYR A 6 22.75 11.74 7.43
C TYR A 6 22.18 10.34 7.34
N ALA A 7 22.11 9.62 8.46
CA ALA A 7 21.30 8.41 8.53
C ALA A 7 19.83 8.84 8.39
N GLN A 8 19.15 8.37 7.34
CA GLN A 8 17.70 8.48 7.28
C GLN A 8 17.12 7.50 8.31
N SER A 9 16.26 7.99 9.20
CA SER A 9 15.51 7.12 10.10
C SER A 9 14.43 6.42 9.29
N THR A 10 14.48 5.09 9.19
CA THR A 10 13.43 4.31 8.55
C THR A 10 12.25 4.20 9.51
N THR A 11 11.12 4.79 9.15
CA THR A 11 9.92 4.82 10.01
C THR A 11 9.08 3.56 9.86
N LEU A 12 9.07 2.96 8.66
CA LEU A 12 8.41 1.72 8.33
C LEU A 12 9.28 0.97 7.34
N ASN A 13 9.59 -0.29 7.64
CA ASN A 13 10.25 -1.22 6.73
C ASN A 13 9.56 -2.56 6.91
N GLU A 14 8.93 -3.04 5.84
CA GLU A 14 8.33 -4.35 5.79
C GLU A 14 8.68 -4.97 4.44
N ASN A 15 9.19 -6.19 4.48
CA ASN A 15 9.53 -7.00 3.32
C ASN A 15 8.84 -8.37 3.32
N PHE A 16 8.08 -8.69 4.36
CA PHE A 16 7.28 -9.89 4.58
C PHE A 16 8.10 -11.20 4.65
N GLU A 17 9.43 -11.10 4.71
CA GLU A 17 10.35 -12.25 4.70
C GLU A 17 10.22 -13.14 5.95
N ASP A 18 9.66 -12.63 7.04
CA ASP A 18 9.35 -13.41 8.24
C ASP A 18 8.09 -14.27 8.12
N GLY A 19 7.33 -14.11 7.02
CA GLY A 19 6.14 -14.89 6.75
C GLY A 19 4.90 -14.39 7.50
N ASP A 20 4.92 -13.18 8.06
CA ASP A 20 3.84 -12.67 8.90
C ASP A 20 3.61 -11.17 8.68
N PHE A 21 2.38 -10.77 8.35
CA PHE A 21 1.99 -9.35 8.29
C PHE A 21 1.22 -8.90 9.56
N THR A 22 1.02 -9.78 10.52
CA THR A 22 0.23 -9.50 11.74
C THR A 22 1.10 -9.08 12.92
N ALA A 23 2.42 -9.08 12.78
CA ALA A 23 3.37 -8.65 13.81
C ALA A 23 4.64 -8.02 13.21
N ASN A 24 5.15 -6.98 13.87
CA ASN A 24 6.46 -6.34 13.59
C ASN A 24 6.73 -5.89 12.13
N PRO A 25 5.83 -5.10 11.51
CA PRO A 25 4.73 -4.33 12.07
C PRO A 25 3.38 -5.04 11.94
N VAL A 26 2.40 -4.61 12.73
CA VAL A 26 1.04 -5.13 12.62
C VAL A 26 0.32 -4.46 11.45
N TRP A 27 -0.14 -5.23 10.49
CA TRP A 27 -1.08 -4.81 9.47
C TRP A 27 -2.52 -5.19 9.86
N THR A 28 -3.45 -4.31 9.57
CA THR A 28 -4.87 -4.39 9.95
C THR A 28 -5.76 -4.01 8.76
N GLY A 29 -7.06 -4.22 8.89
CA GLY A 29 -8.04 -4.09 7.80
C GLY A 29 -8.64 -5.44 7.46
N ASP A 30 -8.77 -5.73 6.17
CA ASP A 30 -9.38 -6.94 5.64
C ASP A 30 -8.38 -8.11 5.64
N THR A 31 -7.77 -8.40 6.79
CA THR A 31 -6.66 -9.36 6.92
C THR A 31 -6.98 -10.78 6.43
N GLY A 32 -8.27 -11.13 6.36
CA GLY A 32 -8.73 -12.42 5.83
C GLY A 32 -8.56 -12.56 4.32
N GLU A 33 -8.46 -11.44 3.61
CA GLU A 33 -8.32 -11.38 2.15
C GLU A 33 -6.86 -11.20 1.72
N PHE A 34 -5.89 -11.30 2.63
CA PHE A 34 -4.46 -11.23 2.32
C PHE A 34 -3.72 -12.47 2.85
N ILE A 35 -2.71 -12.89 2.11
CA ILE A 35 -1.83 -14.00 2.46
C ILE A 35 -0.37 -13.61 2.27
N ILE A 36 0.53 -14.37 2.89
CA ILE A 36 1.93 -14.41 2.46
C ILE A 36 2.11 -15.51 1.43
N LEU A 37 2.58 -15.13 0.25
CA LEU A 37 2.94 -16.03 -0.84
C LEU A 37 4.47 -16.23 -0.85
N ASP A 38 4.93 -17.48 -0.84
CA ASP A 38 6.31 -17.83 -1.17
C ASP A 38 6.47 -17.85 -2.71
N ASP A 39 7.16 -16.84 -3.25
CA ASP A 39 7.61 -16.81 -4.63
C ASP A 39 9.10 -17.14 -4.71
N SER A 40 9.38 -18.42 -4.96
CA SER A 40 10.72 -18.93 -5.25
C SER A 40 11.75 -18.63 -4.14
N GLY A 41 11.30 -18.63 -2.88
CA GLY A 41 12.11 -18.35 -1.70
C GLY A 41 12.10 -16.89 -1.24
N ASN A 42 11.28 -16.02 -1.83
CA ASN A 42 10.99 -14.68 -1.31
C ASN A 42 9.52 -14.61 -0.91
N ASN A 43 9.24 -14.04 0.25
CA ASN A 43 7.87 -13.92 0.74
C ASN A 43 7.28 -12.58 0.29
N LEU A 44 6.09 -12.62 -0.29
CA LEU A 44 5.37 -11.46 -0.77
C LEU A 44 3.99 -11.39 -0.13
N LEU A 45 3.56 -10.19 0.26
CA LEU A 45 2.16 -9.95 0.58
C LEU A 45 1.34 -10.03 -0.71
N GLN A 46 0.26 -10.82 -0.68
CA GLN A 46 -0.64 -11.00 -1.82
C GLN A 46 -2.10 -10.80 -1.40
N LEU A 47 -2.85 -10.03 -2.19
CA LEU A 47 -4.31 -10.03 -2.15
C LEU A 47 -4.83 -11.39 -2.62
N ASN A 48 -5.67 -12.03 -1.81
CA ASN A 48 -6.30 -13.31 -2.05
C ASN A 48 -7.82 -13.23 -1.85
N ASP A 49 -8.42 -12.11 -2.28
CA ASP A 49 -9.86 -11.94 -2.27
C ASP A 49 -10.50 -12.79 -3.38
N THR A 50 -11.34 -13.74 -2.97
CA THR A 50 -12.05 -14.65 -3.88
C THR A 50 -13.53 -14.31 -4.03
N ASP A 51 -14.02 -13.35 -3.25
CA ASP A 51 -15.40 -12.90 -3.32
C ASP A 51 -15.52 -11.74 -4.30
N ALA A 52 -15.97 -12.06 -5.53
CA ALA A 52 -16.18 -11.07 -6.57
C ALA A 52 -17.25 -10.01 -6.24
N SER A 53 -17.97 -10.14 -5.12
CA SER A 53 -18.89 -9.09 -4.62
C SER A 53 -18.19 -7.98 -3.85
N ASN A 54 -16.96 -8.19 -3.38
CA ASN A 54 -16.14 -7.15 -2.77
C ASN A 54 -15.71 -6.15 -3.83
N SER A 55 -16.06 -4.87 -3.64
CA SER A 55 -15.67 -3.79 -4.54
C SER A 55 -14.27 -3.26 -4.28
N SER A 56 -13.75 -3.47 -3.07
CA SER A 56 -12.51 -2.90 -2.58
C SER A 56 -12.08 -3.60 -1.29
N THR A 57 -10.78 -3.83 -1.16
CA THR A 57 -10.18 -4.56 -0.04
C THR A 57 -8.94 -3.79 0.40
N GLN A 58 -8.74 -3.60 1.70
CA GLN A 58 -7.65 -2.78 2.24
C GLN A 58 -6.83 -3.52 3.29
N LEU A 59 -5.52 -3.31 3.23
CA LEU A 59 -4.58 -3.65 4.29
C LEU A 59 -3.70 -2.45 4.58
N ARG A 60 -3.49 -2.13 5.85
CA ARG A 60 -2.74 -0.95 6.27
C ARG A 60 -1.95 -1.20 7.54
N THR A 61 -0.90 -0.41 7.72
CA THR A 61 -0.17 -0.34 8.98
C THR A 61 0.05 1.13 9.36
N ALA A 62 0.08 1.42 10.66
CA ALA A 62 0.24 2.78 11.13
C ALA A 62 1.66 3.29 10.84
N SER A 63 1.77 4.48 10.24
CA SER A 63 3.04 5.19 10.11
C SER A 63 3.23 6.19 11.25
N ALA A 64 4.41 6.22 11.85
CA ALA A 64 4.78 7.22 12.86
C ALA A 64 5.28 8.55 12.25
N ALA A 65 5.40 8.63 10.92
CA ALA A 65 5.89 9.81 10.21
C ALA A 65 5.03 10.15 8.98
N ALA A 66 4.81 11.44 8.81
CA ALA A 66 4.07 12.04 7.69
C ALA A 66 5.00 12.60 6.59
N TYR A 67 6.28 12.23 6.62
CA TYR A 67 7.32 12.74 5.72
C TYR A 67 8.33 11.64 5.43
N GLY A 68 8.98 11.70 4.27
CA GLY A 68 10.03 10.75 3.89
C GLY A 68 10.03 10.48 2.39
N GLY A 69 10.70 9.38 2.03
CA GLY A 69 10.56 8.74 0.73
C GLY A 69 9.84 7.41 0.90
N TRP A 70 9.09 7.01 -0.12
CA TRP A 70 8.42 5.73 -0.19
C TRP A 70 9.03 4.93 -1.33
N GLU A 71 9.39 3.68 -1.04
CA GLU A 71 9.84 2.69 -2.02
C GLU A 71 9.10 1.40 -1.71
N PHE A 72 8.51 0.79 -2.73
CA PHE A 72 7.79 -0.47 -2.60
C PHE A 72 7.84 -1.22 -3.92
N TYR A 73 7.71 -2.53 -3.84
CA TYR A 73 7.52 -3.41 -4.98
C TYR A 73 6.03 -3.73 -5.14
N LEU A 74 5.54 -3.77 -6.37
CA LEU A 74 4.17 -4.15 -6.69
C LEU A 74 4.14 -4.91 -8.02
N GLN A 75 3.44 -6.04 -8.03
CA GLN A 75 3.19 -6.86 -9.21
C GLN A 75 1.68 -7.02 -9.40
N MET A 76 1.23 -6.91 -10.66
CA MET A 76 -0.13 -7.25 -11.06
C MET A 76 -0.05 -8.32 -12.13
N ASP A 77 -0.61 -9.50 -11.85
CA ASP A 77 -0.67 -10.63 -12.80
C ASP A 77 -1.85 -10.51 -13.79
N PHE A 78 -2.40 -9.30 -13.91
CA PHE A 78 -3.50 -8.96 -14.78
C PHE A 78 -3.26 -7.59 -15.42
N ASN A 79 -3.95 -7.34 -16.53
CA ASN A 79 -3.98 -6.01 -17.14
C ASN A 79 -4.85 -5.09 -16.27
N PRO A 80 -4.33 -3.92 -15.87
CA PRO A 80 -5.14 -2.96 -15.13
C PRO A 80 -6.35 -2.48 -15.93
N SER A 81 -7.33 -1.93 -15.22
CA SER A 81 -8.50 -1.31 -15.82
C SER A 81 -9.12 -0.30 -14.85
N SER A 82 -10.17 0.39 -15.29
CA SER A 82 -11.00 1.26 -14.43
C SER A 82 -11.63 0.55 -13.24
N SER A 83 -11.75 -0.78 -13.28
CA SER A 83 -12.32 -1.60 -12.20
C SER A 83 -11.31 -2.56 -11.57
N ASN A 84 -10.04 -2.50 -11.99
CA ASN A 84 -8.99 -3.35 -11.44
C ASN A 84 -7.67 -2.57 -11.42
N TYR A 85 -7.36 -2.00 -10.27
CA TYR A 85 -6.21 -1.13 -10.03
C TYR A 85 -5.82 -1.23 -8.55
N ALA A 86 -4.62 -0.76 -8.22
CA ALA A 86 -4.15 -0.68 -6.85
C ALA A 86 -3.94 0.78 -6.44
N ASP A 87 -4.41 1.13 -5.25
CA ASP A 87 -4.09 2.40 -4.59
C ASP A 87 -3.16 2.13 -3.41
N VAL A 88 -1.94 2.65 -3.49
CA VAL A 88 -0.95 2.57 -2.41
C VAL A 88 -0.95 3.91 -1.68
N TYR A 89 -1.59 3.94 -0.52
CA TYR A 89 -1.62 5.14 0.33
C TYR A 89 -0.25 5.38 0.96
N LEU A 90 0.30 6.56 0.70
CA LEU A 90 1.57 7.02 1.26
C LEU A 90 1.37 7.63 2.65
N ILE A 91 0.25 8.34 2.80
CA ILE A 91 -0.21 8.96 4.05
C ILE A 91 -1.73 9.15 3.99
N SER A 92 -2.39 8.95 5.14
CA SER A 92 -3.80 9.25 5.37
C SER A 92 -3.98 9.83 6.76
N ASP A 93 -5.00 10.66 6.96
CA ASP A 93 -5.42 11.16 8.26
C ASP A 93 -6.44 10.24 8.97
N GLN A 94 -6.94 9.22 8.28
CA GLN A 94 -7.83 8.19 8.81
C GLN A 94 -7.27 6.78 8.64
N GLU A 95 -7.72 5.88 9.50
CA GLU A 95 -7.40 4.46 9.40
C GLU A 95 -8.23 3.76 8.32
N ASP A 96 -9.52 4.06 8.18
CA ASP A 96 -10.33 3.50 7.10
C ASP A 96 -10.10 4.30 5.80
N LEU A 97 -9.54 3.63 4.79
CA LEU A 97 -9.19 4.23 3.50
C LEU A 97 -10.33 4.09 2.48
N LEU A 98 -11.42 3.41 2.83
CA LEU A 98 -12.60 3.24 1.98
C LEU A 98 -13.67 4.32 2.25
N ASP A 99 -13.60 4.97 3.41
CA ASP A 99 -14.42 6.11 3.79
C ASP A 99 -13.77 7.45 3.39
N ASP A 100 -14.49 8.56 3.60
CA ASP A 100 -13.97 9.91 3.35
C ASP A 100 -12.76 10.21 4.26
N HIS A 101 -11.62 10.57 3.64
CA HIS A 101 -10.38 10.90 4.36
C HIS A 101 -9.52 11.89 3.55
N ASN A 102 -8.45 12.40 4.14
CA ASN A 102 -7.47 13.25 3.46
C ASN A 102 -6.11 12.56 3.41
N GLY A 103 -5.45 12.62 2.27
CA GLY A 103 -4.20 11.89 2.10
C GLY A 103 -3.57 12.00 0.73
N TYR A 104 -2.52 11.21 0.54
CA TYR A 104 -1.86 11.04 -0.75
C TYR A 104 -1.66 9.56 -1.02
N PHE A 105 -1.98 9.14 -2.25
CA PHE A 105 -1.80 7.77 -2.69
C PHE A 105 -1.25 7.73 -4.11
N VAL A 106 -0.55 6.64 -4.42
CA VAL A 106 -0.16 6.33 -5.80
C VAL A 106 -1.17 5.32 -6.33
N ARG A 107 -1.83 5.66 -7.44
CA ARG A 107 -2.63 4.71 -8.19
C ARG A 107 -1.77 4.04 -9.25
N ILE A 108 -1.85 2.72 -9.30
CA ILE A 108 -1.23 1.90 -10.34
C ILE A 108 -2.36 1.30 -11.18
N GLY A 109 -2.44 1.69 -12.44
CA GLY A 109 -3.46 1.24 -13.38
C GLY A 109 -4.57 2.27 -13.63
N GLY A 110 -5.83 1.82 -13.52
CA GLY A 110 -7.01 2.64 -13.80
C GLY A 110 -7.28 2.79 -15.30
N THR A 111 -8.14 3.74 -15.68
CA THR A 111 -8.55 3.95 -17.08
C THR A 111 -7.40 4.34 -18.01
N ALA A 112 -6.37 5.00 -17.48
CA ALA A 112 -5.24 5.51 -18.25
C ALA A 112 -4.04 4.55 -18.28
N ASP A 113 -4.15 3.37 -17.64
CA ASP A 113 -3.08 2.37 -17.53
C ASP A 113 -1.73 2.98 -17.10
N GLU A 114 -1.75 3.81 -16.05
CA GLU A 114 -0.59 4.61 -15.64
C GLU A 114 -0.27 4.48 -14.15
N VAL A 115 0.92 4.96 -13.77
CA VAL A 115 1.29 5.17 -12.37
C VAL A 115 1.21 6.66 -12.10
N SER A 116 0.41 7.07 -11.11
CA SER A 116 0.16 8.49 -10.86
C SER A 116 -0.07 8.76 -9.38
N LEU A 117 0.47 9.89 -8.91
CA LEU A 117 0.22 10.40 -7.57
C LEU A 117 -1.13 11.12 -7.56
N PHE A 118 -1.92 10.89 -6.51
CA PHE A 118 -3.18 11.56 -6.26
C PHE A 118 -3.18 12.18 -4.87
N ARG A 119 -3.89 13.30 -4.73
CA ARG A 119 -4.31 13.86 -3.45
C ARG A 119 -5.79 13.51 -3.22
N GLN A 120 -6.11 13.01 -2.04
CA GLN A 120 -7.48 12.81 -1.56
C GLN A 120 -7.88 13.99 -0.66
N ASP A 121 -9.06 14.56 -0.93
CA ASP A 121 -9.72 15.61 -0.15
C ASP A 121 -11.16 15.15 0.20
N GLY A 122 -11.33 14.44 1.32
CA GLY A 122 -12.60 13.83 1.71
C GLY A 122 -13.01 12.72 0.73
N ALA A 123 -14.13 12.90 0.02
CA ALA A 123 -14.61 11.95 -0.99
C ALA A 123 -13.96 12.13 -2.38
N ALA A 124 -13.18 13.20 -2.59
CA ALA A 124 -12.67 13.57 -3.91
C ALA A 124 -11.18 13.27 -4.06
N ALA A 125 -10.80 12.66 -5.18
CA ALA A 125 -9.40 12.44 -5.57
C ALA A 125 -9.02 13.35 -6.75
N THR A 126 -7.83 13.97 -6.68
CA THR A 126 -7.25 14.78 -7.77
C THR A 126 -5.83 14.31 -8.06
N LYS A 127 -5.53 14.12 -9.34
CA LYS A 127 -4.19 13.80 -9.84
C LYS A 127 -3.28 15.02 -9.87
#